data_AF-A0A438IV12-F1
#
_entry.id   AF-A0A438IV12-F1
#
_cell.length_a   1.000
_cell.length_b   1.000
_cell.length_c   1.000
_cell.angle_alpha   90.00
_cell.angle_beta   90.00
_cell.angle_gamma   90.00
#
_symmetry.space_group_name_H-M   'P 1'
#
loop_
_entity.id
_entity.type
_entity.pdbx_description
1 polymer ?
#
loop_
_entity_poly.entity_id
_entity_poly.type
_entity_poly.pdbx_seq_one_letter_code
_entity_poly.pdbx_strand_id
1 'polypeptide(L)'
;MMLLNLKEIFLPQDRVSEFAKLTPVQLLEETEKAVGDPQLPVQHCALVLKSRELKKLEKAVEQNGEMLNCLKTLNSEREKDVERVRQRQELLAKVESMKKKLPWLKYDMQKVRYMEAKEQENDAKKKLDEAAKTLNDIREPIEYGDFI
;
A
#
# COMPACT_ATOMS: atom_id res chain seq x y z
N MET A 1 -73.36 -51.38 16.92
CA MET A 1 -72.77 -52.67 17.33
C MET A 1 -71.71 -53.02 16.28
N MET A 2 -70.44 -52.67 16.54
CA MET A 2 -69.32 -53.62 16.63
C MET A 2 -69.13 -54.41 15.33
N LEU A 3 -68.04 -54.27 14.56
CA LEU A 3 -66.67 -54.42 15.03
C LEU A 3 -65.68 -53.63 14.15
N LEU A 4 -64.89 -52.81 14.83
CA LEU A 4 -63.51 -52.47 14.54
C LEU A 4 -62.81 -53.47 13.59
N ASN A 5 -62.66 -53.11 12.32
CA ASN A 5 -61.56 -53.63 11.48
C ASN A 5 -60.26 -52.87 11.79
N LEU A 6 -60.00 -52.66 13.08
CA LEU A 6 -58.66 -52.57 13.65
C LEU A 6 -58.14 -54.01 13.79
N LYS A 7 -58.18 -54.76 12.68
CA LYS A 7 -57.41 -55.98 12.56
C LYS A 7 -56.00 -55.47 12.31
N GLU A 8 -55.31 -55.29 13.43
CA GLU A 8 -53.91 -54.96 13.56
C GLU A 8 -53.15 -55.16 12.25
N ILE A 9 -52.46 -54.09 11.81
CA ILE A 9 -51.30 -54.22 10.93
C ILE A 9 -50.28 -55.03 11.75
N PHE A 10 -50.52 -56.33 11.86
CA PHE A 10 -49.62 -57.30 12.44
C PHE A 10 -48.52 -57.45 11.40
N LEU A 11 -47.55 -56.55 11.48
CA LEU A 11 -46.23 -56.82 10.97
C LEU A 11 -45.80 -58.14 11.64
N PRO A 12 -45.40 -59.17 10.88
CA PRO A 12 -44.85 -60.38 11.48
C PRO A 12 -43.78 -59.98 12.51
N GLN A 13 -43.73 -60.63 13.67
CA GLN A 13 -42.84 -60.22 14.78
C GLN A 13 -41.38 -60.02 14.33
N ASP A 14 -40.93 -60.76 13.32
CA ASP A 14 -39.63 -60.60 12.68
C ASP A 14 -39.44 -59.20 12.07
N ARG A 15 -40.45 -58.66 11.38
CA ARG A 15 -40.43 -57.29 10.83
C ARG A 15 -40.55 -56.22 11.90
N VAL A 16 -41.27 -56.46 13.01
CA VAL A 16 -41.33 -55.49 14.13
C VAL A 16 -39.99 -55.41 14.85
N SER A 17 -39.29 -56.54 15.01
CA SER A 17 -37.92 -56.57 15.57
C SER A 17 -36.92 -55.84 14.67
N GLU A 18 -37.06 -55.97 13.35
CA GLU A 18 -36.24 -55.24 12.38
C GLU A 18 -36.50 -53.73 12.45
N PHE A 19 -37.76 -53.29 12.52
CA PHE A 19 -38.12 -51.87 12.68
C PHE A 19 -37.57 -51.25 13.97
N ALA A 20 -37.58 -51.99 15.09
CA ALA A 20 -37.03 -51.51 16.36
C ALA A 20 -35.49 -51.39 16.37
N LYS A 21 -34.80 -52.05 15.44
CA LYS A 21 -33.34 -51.98 15.27
C LYS A 21 -32.89 -50.86 14.31
N LEU A 22 -33.81 -50.29 13.54
CA LEU A 22 -33.48 -49.20 12.61
C LEU A 22 -33.16 -47.91 13.35
N THR A 23 -32.21 -47.15 12.82
CA THR A 23 -31.98 -45.78 13.28
C THR A 23 -33.17 -44.88 12.90
N PRO A 24 -33.44 -43.79 13.62
CA PRO A 24 -34.54 -42.88 13.29
C PRO A 24 -34.52 -42.35 11.85
N VAL A 25 -33.33 -42.21 11.25
CA VAL A 25 -33.17 -41.79 9.83
C VAL A 25 -33.59 -42.90 8.87
N GLN A 26 -33.16 -44.14 9.14
CA GLN A 26 -33.57 -45.29 8.34
C GLN A 26 -35.07 -45.56 8.47
N LEU A 27 -35.63 -45.36 9.67
CA LEU A 27 -37.07 -45.48 9.90
C LEU A 27 -37.84 -44.44 9.06
N LEU A 28 -37.34 -43.21 8.97
CA LEU A 28 -37.91 -42.17 8.12
C LEU A 28 -37.87 -42.57 6.64
N GLU A 29 -36.72 -43.05 6.15
CA GLU A 29 -36.57 -43.48 4.75
C GLU A 29 -37.51 -44.65 4.40
N GLU A 30 -37.63 -45.65 5.27
CA GLU A 30 -38.55 -46.78 5.05
C GLU A 30 -40.02 -46.34 5.16
N THR A 31 -40.33 -45.38 6.02
CA THR A 31 -41.68 -44.77 6.10
C THR A 31 -42.01 -43.98 4.84
N GLU A 32 -41.08 -43.17 4.33
CA GLU A 32 -41.25 -42.39 3.09
C GLU A 32 -41.49 -43.31 1.88
N LYS A 33 -40.81 -44.46 1.81
CA LYS A 33 -41.04 -45.47 0.77
C LYS A 33 -42.39 -46.17 0.92
N ALA A 34 -42.84 -46.42 2.15
CA ALA A 34 -44.07 -47.16 2.45
C ALA A 34 -45.36 -46.31 2.31
N VAL A 35 -45.26 -44.98 2.47
CA VAL A 35 -46.39 -44.04 2.37
C VAL A 35 -46.96 -43.92 0.94
N GLY A 36 -46.24 -44.39 -0.08
CA GLY A 36 -46.77 -44.63 -1.43
C GLY A 36 -46.61 -43.49 -2.44
N ASP A 37 -45.97 -42.37 -2.07
CA ASP A 37 -45.54 -41.33 -3.01
C ASP A 37 -44.08 -41.56 -3.47
N PRO A 38 -43.83 -41.93 -4.74
CA PRO A 38 -42.47 -42.16 -5.25
C PRO A 38 -41.59 -40.91 -5.27
N GLN A 39 -42.16 -39.70 -5.25
CA GLN A 39 -41.39 -38.46 -5.30
C GLN A 39 -40.81 -38.07 -3.93
N LEU A 40 -41.45 -38.48 -2.83
CA LEU A 40 -41.08 -38.05 -1.49
C LEU A 40 -39.65 -38.46 -1.09
N PRO A 41 -39.20 -39.73 -1.25
CA PRO A 41 -37.81 -40.11 -0.97
C PRO A 41 -36.79 -39.41 -1.87
N VAL A 42 -37.17 -39.12 -3.13
CA VAL A 42 -36.32 -38.44 -4.11
C VAL A 42 -36.10 -36.98 -3.69
N GLN A 43 -37.17 -36.29 -3.27
CA GLN A 43 -37.11 -34.92 -2.78
C GLN A 43 -36.31 -34.83 -1.48
N HIS A 44 -36.50 -35.76 -0.54
CA HIS A 44 -35.73 -35.81 0.70
C HIS A 44 -34.23 -36.01 0.42
N CYS A 45 -33.85 -36.95 -0.45
CA CYS A 45 -32.46 -37.14 -0.85
C CYS A 45 -31.87 -35.88 -1.51
N ALA A 46 -32.61 -35.24 -2.43
CA ALA A 46 -32.20 -34.00 -3.07
C ALA A 46 -32.01 -32.86 -2.06
N LEU A 47 -32.87 -32.77 -1.04
CA LEU A 47 -32.76 -31.78 0.03
C LEU A 47 -31.50 -31.99 0.89
N VAL A 48 -31.19 -33.24 1.24
CA VAL A 48 -29.97 -33.60 1.98
C VAL A 48 -28.73 -33.22 1.19
N LEU A 49 -28.71 -33.50 -0.13
CA LEU A 49 -27.59 -33.12 -1.00
C LEU A 49 -27.42 -31.60 -1.07
N LYS A 50 -28.50 -30.86 -1.32
CA LYS A 50 -28.46 -29.38 -1.32
C LYS A 50 -28.01 -28.81 0.02
N SER A 51 -28.45 -29.38 1.15
CA SER A 51 -28.00 -28.95 2.48
C SER A 51 -26.49 -29.16 2.68
N ARG A 52 -25.95 -30.27 2.19
CA ARG A 52 -24.49 -30.53 2.23
C ARG A 52 -23.72 -29.56 1.35
N GLU A 53 -24.22 -29.24 0.16
CA GLU A 53 -23.60 -28.26 -0.73
C GLU A 53 -23.63 -26.85 -0.14
N LEU A 54 -24.76 -26.44 0.43
CA LEU A 54 -24.94 -25.16 1.09
C LEU A 54 -23.92 -25.01 2.23
N LYS A 55 -23.78 -26.01 3.11
CA LYS A 55 -22.78 -25.99 4.19
C LYS A 55 -21.35 -25.88 3.69
N LYS A 56 -21.02 -26.53 2.56
CA LYS A 56 -19.70 -26.40 1.94
C LYS A 56 -19.45 -24.98 1.44
N LEU A 57 -20.44 -24.37 0.80
CA LEU A 57 -20.37 -23.00 0.30
C LEU A 57 -20.27 -21.99 1.43
N GLU A 58 -21.06 -22.14 2.50
CA GLU A 58 -20.97 -21.29 3.70
C GLU A 58 -19.55 -21.29 4.28
N LYS A 59 -18.97 -22.47 4.47
CA LYS A 59 -17.59 -22.60 4.96
C LYS A 59 -16.57 -21.95 4.01
N ALA A 60 -16.76 -22.10 2.70
CA ALA A 60 -15.88 -21.47 1.72
C ALA A 60 -16.00 -19.93 1.75
N VAL A 61 -17.21 -19.40 1.91
CA VAL A 61 -17.45 -17.94 2.05
C VAL A 61 -16.80 -17.40 3.31
N GLU A 62 -16.95 -18.11 4.44
CA GLU A 62 -16.32 -17.74 5.71
C GLU A 62 -14.78 -17.69 5.57
N GLN A 63 -14.18 -18.76 5.05
CA GLN A 63 -12.72 -18.84 4.84
C GLN A 63 -12.21 -17.76 3.88
N ASN A 64 -12.95 -17.48 2.79
CA ASN A 64 -12.58 -16.41 1.86
C ASN A 64 -12.72 -15.03 2.50
N GLY A 65 -13.71 -14.83 3.38
CA GLY A 65 -13.89 -13.60 4.15
C GLY A 65 -12.73 -13.36 5.12
N GLU A 66 -12.31 -14.38 5.85
CA GLU A 66 -11.13 -14.33 6.72
C GLU A 66 -9.86 -14.02 5.92
N MET A 67 -9.63 -14.73 4.82
CA MET A 67 -8.47 -14.50 3.96
C MET A 67 -8.47 -13.08 3.37
N LEU A 68 -9.62 -12.57 2.95
CA LEU A 68 -9.75 -11.20 2.44
C LEU A 68 -9.40 -10.17 3.53
N ASN A 69 -9.84 -10.38 4.76
CA ASN A 69 -9.49 -9.50 5.88
C ASN A 69 -7.99 -9.52 6.17
N CYS A 70 -7.36 -10.70 6.18
CA CYS A 70 -5.90 -10.82 6.32
C CYS A 70 -5.17 -10.06 5.21
N LEU A 71 -5.59 -10.21 3.95
CA LEU A 71 -4.98 -9.51 2.81
C LEU A 71 -5.17 -7.99 2.91
N LYS A 72 -6.33 -7.51 3.35
CA LYS A 72 -6.58 -6.07 3.57
C LYS A 72 -5.66 -5.49 4.63
N THR A 73 -5.47 -6.19 5.75
CA THR A 73 -4.54 -5.76 6.81
C THR A 73 -3.10 -5.70 6.29
N LEU A 74 -2.65 -6.76 5.61
CA LEU A 74 -1.31 -6.80 5.01
C LEU A 74 -1.10 -5.69 3.97
N ASN A 75 -2.14 -5.37 3.18
CA ASN A 75 -2.05 -4.29 2.21
C ASN A 75 -1.93 -2.92 2.88
N SER A 76 -2.73 -2.66 3.93
CA SER A 76 -2.66 -1.43 4.72
C SER A 76 -1.29 -1.24 5.39
N GLU A 77 -0.69 -2.32 5.88
CA GLU A 77 0.68 -2.29 6.43
C GLU A 77 1.70 -1.93 5.34
N ARG A 78 1.62 -2.57 4.17
CA ARG A 78 2.53 -2.31 3.04
C ARG A 78 2.39 -0.91 2.45
N GLU A 79 1.19 -0.35 2.44
CA GLU A 79 0.95 1.03 1.96
C GLU A 79 1.78 2.04 2.76
N LYS A 80 1.91 1.86 4.08
CA LYS A 80 2.76 2.70 4.92
C LYS A 80 4.23 2.60 4.51
N ASP A 81 4.71 1.40 4.20
CA ASP A 81 6.09 1.19 3.76
C ASP A 81 6.37 1.84 2.41
N VAL A 82 5.44 1.70 1.47
CA VAL A 82 5.51 2.34 0.14
C VAL A 82 5.58 3.85 0.30
N GLU A 83 4.76 4.44 1.16
CA GLU A 83 4.74 5.88 1.40
C GLU A 83 6.07 6.37 2.00
N ARG A 84 6.63 5.64 2.97
CA ARG A 84 7.96 5.95 3.53
C ARG A 84 9.06 5.93 2.46
N VAL A 85 9.02 4.97 1.54
CA VAL A 85 9.99 4.88 0.44
C VAL A 85 9.83 6.06 -0.52
N ARG A 86 8.59 6.45 -0.86
CA ARG A 86 8.32 7.62 -1.72
C ARG A 86 8.86 8.91 -1.10
N GLN A 87 8.54 9.17 0.16
CA GLN A 87 9.06 10.35 0.88
C GLN A 87 10.59 10.37 0.92
N ARG A 88 11.21 9.21 1.16
CA ARG A 88 12.68 9.10 1.11
C ARG A 88 13.24 9.42 -0.28
N GLN A 89 12.60 8.95 -1.35
CA GLN A 89 13.03 9.24 -2.71
C GLN A 89 12.92 10.73 -3.05
N GLU A 90 11.85 11.39 -2.64
CA GLU A 90 11.68 12.84 -2.82
C GLU A 90 12.77 13.64 -2.08
N LEU A 91 13.04 13.27 -0.83
CA LEU A 91 14.11 13.89 -0.03
C LEU A 91 15.48 13.68 -0.68
N LEU A 92 15.76 12.47 -1.18
CA LEU A 92 17.01 12.19 -1.90
C LEU A 92 17.12 13.00 -3.18
N ALA A 93 16.05 13.12 -3.98
CA ALA A 93 16.05 13.96 -5.17
C ALA A 93 16.33 15.43 -4.83
N LYS A 94 15.76 15.93 -3.73
CA LYS A 94 16.02 17.28 -3.23
C LYS A 94 17.48 17.44 -2.80
N VAL A 95 18.04 16.49 -2.06
CA VAL A 95 19.46 16.49 -1.65
C VAL A 95 20.37 16.51 -2.87
N GLU A 96 20.11 15.67 -3.88
CA GLU A 96 20.91 15.65 -5.10
C GLU A 96 20.84 16.98 -5.87
N SER A 97 19.66 17.61 -5.92
CA SER A 97 19.52 18.95 -6.52
C SER A 97 20.34 20.00 -5.76
N MET A 98 20.38 19.94 -4.43
CA MET A 98 21.16 20.87 -3.61
C MET A 98 22.66 20.63 -3.77
N LYS A 99 23.11 19.37 -3.80
CA LYS A 99 24.51 19.02 -4.06
C LYS A 99 24.99 19.59 -5.39
N LYS A 100 24.18 19.53 -6.44
CA LYS A 100 24.50 20.13 -7.75
C LYS A 100 24.61 21.65 -7.71
N LYS A 101 23.82 22.33 -6.87
CA LYS A 101 23.85 23.80 -6.71
C LYS A 101 25.04 24.28 -5.86
N LEU A 102 25.60 23.43 -5.00
CA LEU A 102 26.65 23.81 -4.06
C LEU A 102 27.96 24.30 -4.74
N PRO A 103 28.45 23.68 -5.83
CA PRO A 103 29.57 24.22 -6.62
C PRO A 103 29.28 25.59 -7.24
N TRP A 104 28.07 25.82 -7.75
CA TRP A 104 27.66 27.11 -8.30
C TRP A 104 27.74 28.22 -7.26
N LEU A 105 27.20 27.96 -6.06
CA LEU A 105 27.26 28.92 -4.96
C LEU A 105 28.70 29.22 -4.54
N LYS A 106 29.58 28.20 -4.48
CA LYS A 106 31.01 28.40 -4.20
C LYS A 106 31.68 29.25 -5.27
N TYR A 107 31.37 29.01 -6.54
CA TYR A 107 31.89 29.79 -7.66
C TYR A 107 31.42 31.25 -7.57
N ASP A 108 30.12 31.49 -7.36
CA ASP A 108 29.56 32.83 -7.25
C ASP A 108 30.20 33.61 -6.09
N MET A 109 30.36 32.97 -4.94
CA MET A 109 30.99 33.58 -3.77
C MET A 109 32.45 33.94 -4.04
N GLN A 110 33.20 33.10 -4.75
CA GLN A 110 34.58 33.39 -5.13
C GLN A 110 34.67 34.46 -6.22
N LYS A 111 33.71 34.48 -7.15
CA LYS A 111 33.60 35.50 -8.20
C LYS A 111 33.36 36.89 -7.60
N VAL A 112 32.48 37.01 -6.61
CA VAL A 112 32.27 38.28 -5.88
C VAL A 112 33.57 38.77 -5.26
N ARG A 113 34.28 37.91 -4.52
CA ARG A 113 35.58 38.27 -3.92
C ARG A 113 36.63 38.69 -4.95
N TYR A 114 36.67 38.00 -6.09
CA TYR A 114 37.57 38.36 -7.19
C TYR A 114 37.23 39.74 -7.76
N MET A 115 35.95 40.04 -7.98
CA MET A 115 35.51 41.33 -8.50
C MET A 115 35.84 42.46 -7.53
N GLU A 116 35.60 42.28 -6.22
CA GLU A 116 35.95 43.24 -5.19
C GLU A 116 37.47 43.51 -5.14
N ALA A 117 38.30 42.46 -5.15
CA ALA A 117 39.75 42.59 -5.17
C ALA A 117 40.26 43.29 -6.44
N LYS A 118 39.65 42.98 -7.60
CA LYS A 118 39.98 43.62 -8.88
C LYS A 118 39.62 45.10 -8.89
N GLU A 119 38.51 45.47 -8.27
CA GLU A 119 38.11 46.86 -8.14
C GLU A 119 39.09 47.63 -7.24
N GLN A 120 39.50 47.04 -6.11
CA GLN A 120 40.54 47.61 -5.25
C GLN A 120 41.89 47.75 -5.96
N GLU A 121 42.30 46.76 -6.76
CA GLU A 121 43.51 46.83 -7.58
C GLU A 121 43.44 47.99 -8.58
N ASN A 122 42.32 48.13 -9.29
CA ASN A 122 42.12 49.23 -10.23
C ASN A 122 42.16 50.60 -9.55
N ASP A 123 41.56 50.74 -8.37
CA ASP A 123 41.57 51.99 -7.62
C ASP A 123 42.95 52.32 -7.08
N ALA A 124 43.70 51.33 -6.58
CA ALA A 124 45.09 51.51 -6.17
C ALA A 124 45.98 51.92 -7.35
N LYS A 125 45.78 51.30 -8.53
CA LYS A 125 46.51 51.64 -9.75
C LYS A 125 46.23 53.08 -10.19
N LYS A 126 44.96 53.52 -10.20
CA LYS A 126 44.61 54.92 -10.49
C LYS A 126 45.31 55.90 -9.54
N LYS A 127 45.30 55.61 -8.23
CA LYS A 127 45.97 56.45 -7.22
C LYS A 127 47.49 56.49 -7.43
N LEU A 128 48.11 55.37 -7.82
CA LEU A 128 49.53 55.34 -8.16
C LEU A 128 49.84 56.15 -9.41
N ASP A 129 49.02 56.04 -10.46
CA ASP A 129 49.18 56.81 -11.69
C ASP A 129 49.00 58.31 -11.44
N GLU A 130 48.05 58.71 -10.59
CA GLU A 130 47.87 60.10 -10.13
C GLU A 130 49.08 60.60 -9.34
N ALA A 131 49.58 59.82 -8.37
CA ALA A 131 50.77 60.17 -7.60
C ALA A 131 52.04 60.23 -8.45
N ALA A 132 52.16 59.38 -9.48
CA ALA A 132 53.27 59.42 -10.43
C ALA A 132 53.24 60.67 -11.31
N LYS A 133 52.05 61.13 -11.72
CA LYS A 133 51.87 62.40 -12.43
C LYS A 133 52.29 63.57 -11.56
N THR A 134 51.78 63.68 -10.32
CA THR A 134 52.16 64.77 -9.43
C THR A 134 53.66 64.79 -9.11
N LEU A 135 54.29 63.62 -8.97
CA LEU A 135 55.75 63.53 -8.79
C LEU A 135 56.50 64.05 -10.02
N ASN A 136 56.05 63.72 -11.23
CA ASN A 136 56.66 64.21 -12.47
C ASN A 136 56.50 65.72 -12.60
N ASP A 137 55.31 66.27 -12.28
CA ASP A 137 55.04 67.71 -12.32
C ASP A 137 55.96 68.49 -11.34
N ILE A 138 56.28 67.92 -10.17
CA ILE A 138 57.23 68.51 -9.20
C ILE A 138 58.69 68.36 -9.65
N ARG A 139 58.99 67.36 -10.48
CA ARG A 139 60.34 67.07 -10.98
C ARG A 139 60.70 67.87 -12.23
N GLU A 140 59.73 68.47 -12.91
CA GLU A 140 60.01 69.42 -13.99
C GLU A 140 60.90 70.55 -13.46
N PRO A 141 61.99 70.90 -14.17
CA PRO A 141 62.97 71.84 -13.67
C PRO A 141 62.31 73.19 -13.44
N ILE A 142 62.43 73.70 -12.21
CA ILE A 142 62.11 75.08 -11.88
C ILE A 142 62.91 75.94 -12.86
N GLU A 143 62.23 76.58 -13.81
CA GLU A 143 62.86 77.62 -14.61
C GLU A 143 63.30 78.70 -13.63
N TYR A 144 64.61 78.75 -13.37
CA TYR A 144 65.25 79.91 -12.77
C TYR A 144 65.12 81.02 -13.81
N GLY A 145 64.02 81.77 -13.73
CA GLY A 145 63.89 83.03 -14.44
C GLY A 145 65.04 83.94 -14.01
N ASP A 146 65.81 84.37 -15.01
CA ASP A 146 66.88 85.35 -14.89
C ASP A 146 66.38 86.59 -14.15
N PHE A 147 66.71 86.70 -12.85
CA PHE A 147 66.65 87.98 -12.15
C PHE A 147 67.99 88.68 -12.36
N ILE A 148 68.02 89.51 -13.41
CA ILE A 148 68.97 90.62 -13.59
C ILE A 148 68.57 91.76 -12.65
#